data_AF-A0A1Y4UEV3-F1
#
_entry.id   AF-A0A1Y4UEV3-F1
#
_cell.length_a   1.000
_cell.length_b   1.000
_cell.length_c   1.000
_cell.angle_alpha   90.00
_cell.angle_beta   90.00
_cell.angle_gamma   90.00
#
_symmetry.space_group_name_H-M   'P 1'
#
loop_
_entity.id
_entity.type
_entity.pdbx_description
1 polymer ?
#
loop_
_entity_poly.entity_id
_entity_poly.type
_entity_poly.pdbx_seq_one_letter_code
_entity_poly.pdbx_strand_id
1 'polypeptide(L)'
;MIMAEEINIKELKEQHREYAELIGVNNLMLLSKRYGGTNIYIPKVDELLKNQRYVKIINEFNGDNIKYLARKYKVSERTVYRLVKELINEMKSKPFEEQISIFDRNL
;
A
#
# COMPACT_ATOMS: atom_id res chain seq x y z
N MET A 1 -41.49 -6.25 -10.64
CA MET A 1 -40.27 -6.16 -9.81
C MET A 1 -39.46 -5.03 -10.43
N ILE A 2 -39.23 -3.93 -9.71
CA ILE A 2 -38.52 -2.77 -10.26
C ILE A 2 -37.05 -3.18 -10.45
N MET A 3 -36.54 -3.02 -11.66
CA MET A 3 -35.14 -3.34 -11.99
C MET A 3 -34.26 -2.11 -11.71
N ALA A 4 -33.01 -2.33 -11.30
CA ALA A 4 -32.07 -1.26 -10.93
C ALA A 4 -31.82 -0.24 -12.06
N GLU A 5 -32.04 -0.64 -13.32
CA GLU A 5 -31.89 0.18 -14.52
C GLU A 5 -33.00 1.24 -14.68
N GLU A 6 -34.12 1.11 -13.98
CA GLU A 6 -35.23 2.08 -14.02
C GLU A 6 -35.10 3.18 -12.97
N ILE A 7 -34.11 3.10 -12.08
CA ILE A 7 -33.96 4.05 -10.97
C ILE A 7 -33.37 5.35 -11.51
N ASN A 8 -34.17 6.40 -11.48
CA ASN A 8 -33.70 7.73 -11.79
C ASN A 8 -32.85 8.26 -10.62
N ILE A 9 -31.60 8.62 -10.92
CA ILE A 9 -30.65 9.22 -9.98
C ILE A 9 -31.25 10.43 -9.22
N LYS A 10 -32.19 11.13 -9.85
CA LYS A 10 -32.90 12.28 -9.27
C LYS A 10 -33.89 11.92 -8.15
N GLU A 11 -34.30 10.67 -8.05
CA GLU A 11 -35.20 10.18 -7.00
C GLU A 11 -34.43 9.68 -5.76
N LEU A 12 -33.11 9.52 -5.89
CA LEU A 12 -32.23 9.20 -4.76
C LEU A 12 -32.06 10.42 -3.86
N LYS A 13 -32.04 10.17 -2.54
CA LYS A 13 -31.61 11.15 -1.53
C LYS A 13 -30.22 11.67 -1.91
N GLU A 14 -29.96 12.95 -1.62
CA GLU A 14 -28.76 13.69 -2.04
C GLU A 14 -27.44 12.93 -1.79
N GLN A 15 -27.24 12.40 -0.58
CA GLN A 15 -26.08 11.56 -0.24
C GLN A 15 -25.91 10.31 -1.13
N HIS A 16 -27.00 9.69 -1.57
CA HIS A 16 -26.96 8.51 -2.45
C HIS A 16 -26.75 8.89 -3.91
N ARG A 17 -27.08 10.14 -4.27
CA ARG A 17 -26.84 10.69 -5.60
C ARG A 17 -25.36 10.85 -5.88
N GLU A 18 -24.61 11.39 -4.93
CA GLU A 18 -23.15 11.52 -5.06
C GLU A 18 -22.47 10.16 -5.26
N TYR A 19 -22.90 9.13 -4.53
CA TYR A 19 -22.42 7.77 -4.78
C TYR A 19 -22.83 7.27 -6.17
N ALA A 20 -24.08 7.44 -6.58
CA ALA A 20 -24.54 7.00 -7.90
C ALA A 20 -23.80 7.72 -9.05
N GLU A 21 -23.44 8.99 -8.89
CA GLU A 21 -22.64 9.74 -9.87
C GLU A 21 -21.18 9.27 -9.90
N LEU A 22 -20.60 8.92 -8.76
CA LEU A 22 -19.21 8.46 -8.66
C LEU A 22 -19.00 7.04 -9.19
N ILE A 23 -19.87 6.09 -8.83
CA ILE A 23 -19.69 4.66 -9.14
C ILE A 23 -20.74 4.10 -10.10
N GLY A 24 -21.80 4.84 -10.42
CA GLY A 24 -22.93 4.37 -11.21
C GLY A 24 -24.03 3.72 -10.37
N VAL A 25 -25.28 3.84 -10.83
CA VAL A 25 -26.48 3.29 -10.16
C VAL A 25 -26.39 1.78 -9.95
N ASN A 26 -25.88 1.05 -10.94
CA ASN A 26 -25.74 -0.41 -10.87
C ASN A 26 -24.78 -0.84 -9.74
N ASN A 27 -23.65 -0.15 -9.58
CA ASN A 27 -22.69 -0.45 -8.52
C ASN A 27 -23.20 -0.02 -7.15
N LEU A 28 -23.93 1.10 -7.06
CA LEU A 28 -24.60 1.50 -5.84
C LEU A 28 -25.63 0.45 -5.40
N MET A 29 -26.40 -0.11 -6.34
CA MET A 29 -27.33 -1.20 -6.05
C MET A 29 -26.61 -2.46 -5.58
N LEU A 30 -25.46 -2.81 -6.19
CA LEU A 30 -24.65 -3.94 -5.75
C LEU A 30 -24.13 -3.75 -4.32
N LEU A 31 -23.66 -2.55 -3.98
CA LEU A 31 -23.25 -2.20 -2.62
C LEU A 31 -24.42 -2.31 -1.64
N SER A 32 -25.58 -1.75 -1.98
CA SER A 32 -26.79 -1.82 -1.17
C SER A 32 -27.27 -3.26 -0.98
N LYS A 33 -27.21 -4.10 -2.03
CA LYS A 33 -27.58 -5.51 -1.94
C LYS A 33 -26.62 -6.31 -1.04
N ARG A 34 -25.32 -6.03 -1.11
CA ARG A 34 -24.29 -6.78 -0.38
C ARG A 34 -24.14 -6.33 1.07
N TYR A 35 -24.30 -5.04 1.33
CA TYR A 35 -23.95 -4.43 2.61
C TYR A 35 -25.06 -3.54 3.19
N GLY A 36 -26.23 -3.46 2.54
CA GLY A 36 -27.36 -2.69 3.02
C GLY A 36 -27.78 -3.12 4.43
N GLY A 37 -28.05 -2.15 5.30
CA GLY A 37 -28.36 -2.39 6.72
C GLY A 37 -27.13 -2.53 7.63
N THR A 38 -25.92 -2.55 7.07
CA THR A 38 -24.66 -2.55 7.85
C THR A 38 -23.91 -1.24 7.68
N ASN A 39 -23.15 -0.84 8.70
CA ASN A 39 -22.27 0.33 8.60
C ASN A 39 -20.92 -0.10 8.01
N ILE A 40 -20.63 0.32 6.78
CA ILE A 40 -19.36 0.01 6.11
C ILE A 40 -18.38 1.14 6.38
N TYR A 41 -17.22 0.82 6.92
CA TYR A 41 -16.10 1.74 6.95
C TYR A 41 -15.42 1.79 5.57
N ILE A 42 -15.34 2.98 4.97
CA ILE A 42 -14.52 3.20 3.77
C ILE A 42 -13.14 3.66 4.24
N PRO A 43 -12.09 2.83 4.11
CA PRO A 43 -10.75 3.20 4.54
C PRO A 43 -10.18 4.32 3.67
N LYS A 44 -9.25 5.09 4.25
CA LYS A 44 -8.53 6.12 3.50
C LYS A 44 -7.73 5.46 2.37
N VAL A 45 -7.65 6.13 1.22
CA VAL A 45 -6.87 5.66 0.07
C VAL A 45 -5.43 5.34 0.45
N ASP A 46 -4.81 6.15 1.32
CA ASP A 46 -3.45 5.90 1.81
C ASP A 46 -3.29 4.55 2.54
N GLU A 47 -4.32 4.09 3.24
CA GLU A 47 -4.31 2.81 3.94
C GLU A 47 -4.40 1.64 2.95
N LEU A 48 -5.27 1.76 1.95
CA LEU A 48 -5.38 0.78 0.87
C LEU A 48 -4.07 0.65 0.07
N LEU A 49 -3.38 1.78 -0.17
CA LEU A 49 -2.12 1.82 -0.91
C LEU A 49 -0.89 1.51 -0.04
N LYS A 50 -1.02 1.48 1.29
CA LYS A 50 0.08 1.27 2.24
C LYS A 50 0.82 -0.04 1.98
N ASN A 51 0.09 -1.12 1.78
CA ASN A 51 0.67 -2.45 1.55
C ASN A 51 1.48 -2.48 0.25
N GLN A 52 0.91 -1.95 -0.84
CA GLN A 52 1.61 -1.86 -2.12
C GLN A 52 2.85 -0.97 -2.04
N ARG A 53 2.74 0.16 -1.32
CA ARG A 53 3.86 1.07 -1.07
C ARG A 53 5.00 0.35 -0.34
N TYR A 54 4.70 -0.45 0.67
CA TYR A 54 5.70 -1.17 1.45
C TYR A 54 6.40 -2.26 0.62
N VAL A 55 5.66 -3.02 -0.18
CA VAL A 55 6.23 -3.98 -1.12
C VAL A 55 7.20 -3.30 -2.08
N LYS A 56 6.82 -2.14 -2.64
CA LYS A 56 7.71 -1.39 -3.53
C LYS A 56 8.97 -0.87 -2.81
N ILE A 57 8.85 -0.38 -1.58
CA ILE A 57 10.00 0.05 -0.77
C ILE A 57 11.00 -1.08 -0.58
N ILE A 58 10.51 -2.28 -0.24
CA ILE A 58 11.36 -3.47 -0.03
C ILE A 58 12.05 -3.87 -1.33
N ASN A 59 11.32 -3.92 -2.45
CA ASN A 59 11.85 -4.34 -3.74
C ASN A 59 12.85 -3.35 -4.35
N GLU A 60 12.70 -2.05 -4.07
CA GLU A 60 13.61 -1.01 -4.57
C GLU A 60 14.80 -0.73 -3.63
N PHE A 61 14.88 -1.40 -2.47
CA PHE A 61 15.97 -1.19 -1.54
C PHE A 61 17.29 -1.76 -2.07
N ASN A 62 18.34 -0.95 -2.05
CA ASN A 62 19.65 -1.31 -2.60
C ASN A 62 20.79 -1.36 -1.57
N GLY A 63 20.48 -1.24 -0.28
CA GLY A 63 21.45 -1.26 0.82
C GLY A 63 21.68 0.10 1.48
N ASP A 64 21.58 1.21 0.74
CA ASP A 64 21.90 2.56 1.27
C ASP A 64 20.92 3.66 0.82
N ASN A 65 19.93 3.35 -0.02
CA ASN A 65 18.97 4.33 -0.55
C ASN A 65 17.79 4.69 0.39
N ILE A 66 17.93 4.53 1.71
CA ILE A 66 16.84 4.75 2.69
C ILE A 66 16.23 6.15 2.58
N LYS A 67 17.08 7.18 2.54
CA LYS A 67 16.65 8.59 2.45
C LYS A 67 15.92 8.90 1.14
N TYR A 68 16.34 8.26 0.05
CA TYR A 68 15.69 8.39 -1.25
C TYR A 68 14.29 7.74 -1.22
N LEU A 69 14.17 6.51 -0.72
CA LEU A 69 12.89 5.79 -0.63
C LEU A 69 11.91 6.51 0.30
N ALA A 70 12.38 7.07 1.41
CA ALA A 70 11.56 7.86 2.33
C ALA A 70 10.88 9.05 1.62
N ARG A 71 11.66 9.79 0.82
CA ARG A 71 11.15 10.92 0.02
C ARG A 71 10.22 10.46 -1.10
N LYS A 72 10.62 9.43 -1.86
CA LYS A 72 9.86 8.89 -3.01
C LYS A 72 8.46 8.41 -2.58
N TYR A 73 8.38 7.72 -1.45
CA TYR A 73 7.12 7.13 -0.96
C TYR A 73 6.42 7.96 0.11
N LYS A 74 6.93 9.16 0.43
CA LYS A 74 6.38 10.06 1.46
C LYS A 74 6.18 9.34 2.80
N VAL A 75 7.19 8.60 3.25
CA VAL A 75 7.22 7.93 4.55
C VAL A 75 8.45 8.36 5.34
N SER A 76 8.44 8.15 6.65
CA SER A 76 9.62 8.44 7.48
C SER A 76 10.77 7.49 7.15
N GLU A 77 12.02 7.96 7.29
CA GLU A 77 13.22 7.12 7.18
C GLU A 77 13.17 5.94 8.16
N ARG A 78 12.61 6.14 9.36
CA ARG A 78 12.36 5.07 10.35
C ARG A 78 11.44 3.98 9.81
N THR A 79 10.40 4.34 9.06
CA THR A 79 9.49 3.38 8.43
C THR A 79 10.23 2.55 7.38
N VAL A 80 11.01 3.21 6.53
CA VAL A 80 11.82 2.52 5.51
C VAL A 80 12.80 1.57 6.18
N TYR A 81 13.60 2.06 7.14
CA TYR A 81 14.56 1.25 7.90
C TYR A 81 13.91 0.01 8.53
N ARG A 82 12.73 0.16 9.14
CA ARG A 82 11.98 -0.97 9.71
C ARG A 82 11.59 -2.01 8.66
N LEU A 83 11.21 -1.59 7.46
CA LEU A 83 10.80 -2.48 6.38
C LEU A 83 11.98 -3.25 5.79
N VAL A 84 13.17 -2.64 5.73
CA VAL A 84 14.36 -3.23 5.10
C VAL A 84 15.36 -3.79 6.12
N LYS A 85 15.02 -3.80 7.41
CA LYS A 85 15.94 -4.19 8.49
C LYS A 85 16.53 -5.58 8.30
N GLU A 86 15.69 -6.55 7.93
CA GLU A 86 16.14 -7.93 7.69
C GLU A 86 17.08 -8.01 6.49
N LEU A 87 16.77 -7.30 5.39
CA LEU A 87 17.67 -7.20 4.23
C LEU A 87 19.03 -6.61 4.59
N ILE A 88 19.07 -5.59 5.45
CA ILE A 88 20.32 -5.00 5.95
C ILE A 88 21.10 -6.03 6.78
N ASN A 89 20.42 -6.78 7.64
CA ASN A 89 21.06 -7.81 8.46
C ASN A 89 21.64 -8.94 7.60
N GLU A 90 20.90 -9.41 6.60
CA GLU A 90 21.35 -10.41 5.64
C GLU A 90 22.58 -9.94 4.84
N MET A 91 22.58 -8.69 4.37
CA MET A 91 23.72 -8.09 3.67
C MET A 91 24.96 -8.00 4.56
N LYS A 92 24.80 -7.70 5.86
CA LYS A 92 25.90 -7.66 6.84
C LYS A 92 26.41 -9.04 7.25
N SER A 93 25.57 -10.08 7.10
CA SER A 93 25.89 -11.45 7.48
C SER A 93 26.69 -12.19 6.40
N LYS A 94 26.77 -11.64 5.17
CA LYS A 94 27.65 -12.18 4.14
C LYS A 94 29.11 -11.83 4.48
N PRO A 95 30.00 -12.83 4.66
CA PRO A 95 31.43 -12.58 4.88
C PRO A 95 31.98 -11.74 3.71
N PHE A 96 32.79 -10.74 4.04
CA PHE A 96 33.54 -9.99 3.05
C PHE A 96 34.63 -10.93 2.49
N GLU A 97 34.44 -11.48 1.29
CA GLU A 97 35.34 -12.48 0.67
C GLU A 97 36.77 -11.94 0.39
N GLU A 98 36.99 -10.63 0.44
CA GLU A 98 38.28 -10.01 0.11
C GLU A 98 39.10 -9.54 1.33
N GLN A 99 38.68 -9.86 2.56
CA GLN A 99 39.59 -9.68 3.70
C GLN A 99 40.66 -10.76 3.69
N ILE A 100 41.81 -10.47 3.09
CA ILE A 100 43.07 -11.14 3.44
C ILE A 100 43.25 -11.05 4.95
N SER A 101 43.35 -12.21 5.59
CA SER A 101 43.57 -12.32 7.02
C SER A 101 44.89 -11.63 7.36
N ILE A 102 44.94 -10.86 8.45
CA ILE A 102 46.19 -10.27 8.96
C ILE A 102 47.23 -11.36 9.27
N PHE A 103 46.79 -12.61 9.44
CA PHE A 103 47.63 -13.78 9.64
C PHE A 103 48.21 -14.39 8.35
N ASP A 104 47.75 -13.95 7.17
CA ASP A 104 48.31 -14.38 5.88
C ASP A 104 49.53 -13.54 5.46
N ARG A 105 49.93 -12.55 6.25
CA ARG A 105 51.22 -11.85 6.10
C ARG A 105 52.35 -12.64 6.77
N ASN A 106 52.57 -13.86 6.32
CA ASN A 106 53.84 -14.56 6.53
C ASN A 106 54.22 -15.23 5.21
N LEU A 107 54.88 -14.46 4.34
CA LEU A 107 56.16 -14.78 3.70
C LEU A 107 56.64 -13.59 2.85
#